data_AF-A0A958H4I0-F1
#
_entry.id   AF-A0A958H4I0-F1
#
_cell.length_a   1.000
_cell.length_b   1.000
_cell.length_c   1.000
_cell.angle_alpha   90.00
_cell.angle_beta   90.00
_cell.angle_gamma   90.00
#
_symmetry.space_group_name_H-M   'P 1'
#
loop_
_entity.id
_entity.type
_entity.pdbx_description
1 polymer ?
#
loop_
_entity_poly.entity_id
_entity_poly.type
_entity_poly.pdbx_seq_one_letter_code
_entity_poly.pdbx_strand_id
1 'polypeptide(L)'
;MTLWVRRFTEGSAADRDLLGGKGANLAEMTRLGLPVPPGFTVTTEACRSYLEHGSKAPDTLWDEVRCALTAVGEATGRQFGDVNEPLLVSVRSGAKFSMPGMMDTILNLGLTQESVEGFGKVAGERFVLDAFRRLLHMFGHVALGIPDEPFEEIMTHARASAAVQHDHELSIDQMRDVVEQALAVYPAHGLEFP
;
A
#
# COMPACT_ATOMS: atom_id res chain seq x y z
N MET A 1 16.18 -6.46 -23.82
CA MET A 1 16.28 -6.20 -22.37
C MET A 1 14.90 -6.48 -21.79
N THR A 2 14.78 -7.39 -20.82
CA THR A 2 13.49 -7.69 -20.18
C THR A 2 13.10 -6.49 -19.32
N LEU A 3 11.90 -5.96 -19.53
CA LEU A 3 11.34 -4.88 -18.72
C LEU A 3 10.42 -5.51 -17.67
N TRP A 4 10.72 -5.30 -16.39
CA TRP A 4 10.04 -5.89 -15.24
C TRP A 4 8.79 -5.11 -14.80
N VAL A 5 8.66 -3.86 -15.23
CA VAL A 5 7.52 -2.99 -14.91
C VAL A 5 6.80 -2.55 -16.19
N ARG A 6 5.47 -2.42 -16.12
CA ARG A 6 4.64 -1.77 -17.15
C ARG A 6 3.70 -0.77 -16.52
N ARG A 7 3.70 0.48 -17.00
CA ARG A 7 2.66 1.45 -16.66
C ARG A 7 1.33 1.01 -17.27
N PHE A 8 0.21 1.43 -16.69
CA PHE A 8 -1.11 1.08 -17.25
C PHE A 8 -1.30 1.59 -18.68
N THR A 9 -0.59 2.64 -19.08
CA THR A 9 -0.58 3.19 -20.45
C THR A 9 0.22 2.34 -21.45
N GLU A 10 0.97 1.33 -20.99
CA GLU A 10 1.90 0.52 -21.81
C GLU A 10 1.44 -0.93 -21.99
N GLY A 11 0.20 -1.26 -21.60
CA GLY A 11 -0.35 -2.60 -21.71
C GLY A 11 -1.79 -2.61 -22.23
N SER A 12 -2.34 -3.82 -22.32
CA SER A 12 -3.70 -4.05 -22.78
C SER A 12 -4.27 -5.36 -22.21
N ALA A 13 -5.53 -5.65 -22.50
CA ALA A 13 -6.14 -6.94 -22.16
C ALA A 13 -5.41 -8.15 -22.77
N ALA A 14 -4.65 -7.97 -23.87
CA ALA A 14 -3.87 -9.03 -24.50
C ALA A 14 -2.67 -9.47 -23.65
N ASP A 15 -2.18 -8.60 -22.75
CA ASP A 15 -0.98 -8.83 -21.95
C ASP A 15 -1.26 -9.57 -20.64
N ARG A 16 -2.39 -10.28 -20.55
CA ARG A 16 -2.84 -11.00 -19.34
C ARG A 16 -1.82 -11.98 -18.78
N ASP A 17 -1.02 -12.60 -19.65
CA ASP A 17 0.02 -13.54 -19.25
C ASP A 17 1.20 -12.83 -18.56
N LEU A 18 1.50 -11.61 -18.99
CA LEU A 18 2.58 -10.80 -18.45
C LEU A 18 2.16 -9.96 -17.24
N LEU A 19 0.95 -9.39 -17.26
CA LEU A 19 0.45 -8.42 -16.25
C LEU A 19 -0.51 -9.03 -15.23
N GLY A 20 -0.92 -10.28 -15.43
CA GLY A 20 -2.03 -10.88 -14.69
C GLY A 20 -3.39 -10.26 -15.08
N GLY A 21 -4.48 -10.83 -14.55
CA GLY A 21 -5.83 -10.40 -14.90
C GLY A 21 -6.15 -8.96 -14.47
N LYS A 22 -5.73 -8.57 -13.26
CA LYS A 22 -5.98 -7.21 -12.74
C LYS A 22 -5.17 -6.16 -13.50
N GLY A 23 -3.86 -6.39 -13.69
CA GLY A 23 -2.98 -5.47 -14.39
C GLY A 23 -3.39 -5.25 -15.85
N ALA A 24 -3.71 -6.33 -16.57
CA ALA A 24 -4.18 -6.25 -17.95
C ALA A 24 -5.52 -5.50 -18.08
N ASN A 25 -6.45 -5.72 -17.15
CA ASN A 25 -7.73 -4.98 -17.15
C ASN A 25 -7.54 -3.49 -16.80
N LEU A 26 -6.66 -3.15 -15.86
CA LEU A 26 -6.35 -1.74 -15.54
C LEU A 26 -5.72 -1.03 -16.74
N ALA A 27 -4.83 -1.71 -17.45
CA ALA A 27 -4.23 -1.20 -18.68
C ALA A 27 -5.28 -1.02 -19.79
N GLU A 28 -6.18 -1.99 -19.97
CA GLU A 28 -7.27 -1.89 -20.94
C GLU A 28 -8.22 -0.74 -20.64
N MET A 29 -8.66 -0.59 -19.39
CA MET A 29 -9.52 0.52 -18.98
C MET A 29 -8.85 1.88 -19.19
N THR A 30 -7.55 1.98 -18.89
CA THR A 30 -6.75 3.19 -19.15
C THR A 30 -6.70 3.50 -20.65
N ARG A 31 -6.48 2.49 -21.49
CA ARG A 31 -6.45 2.61 -22.95
C ARG A 31 -7.79 3.04 -23.54
N LEU A 32 -8.90 2.59 -22.93
CA LEU A 32 -10.26 3.01 -23.29
C LEU A 32 -10.61 4.43 -22.83
N GLY A 33 -9.70 5.13 -22.13
CA GLY A 33 -9.92 6.48 -21.63
C GLY A 33 -10.84 6.55 -20.41
N LEU A 34 -11.04 5.43 -19.70
CA LEU A 34 -11.77 5.43 -18.43
C LEU A 34 -10.93 6.11 -17.33
N PRO A 35 -11.57 6.73 -16.32
CA PRO A 35 -10.88 7.43 -15.25
C PRO A 35 -10.23 6.46 -14.26
N VAL A 36 -9.15 5.80 -14.69
CA VAL A 36 -8.33 4.91 -13.87
C VAL A 36 -7.22 5.73 -13.22
N PRO A 37 -7.04 5.68 -11.88
CA PRO A 37 -5.88 6.29 -11.24
C PRO A 37 -4.56 5.79 -11.85
N PRO A 38 -3.57 6.67 -12.09
CA PRO A 38 -2.30 6.26 -12.69
C PRO A 38 -1.60 5.22 -11.82
N GLY A 39 -0.91 4.29 -12.47
CA GLY A 39 -0.24 3.19 -11.79
C GLY A 39 0.57 2.33 -12.75
N PHE A 40 1.15 1.28 -12.19
CA PHE A 40 1.97 0.32 -12.92
C PHE A 40 1.79 -1.08 -12.36
N THR A 41 2.24 -2.07 -13.13
CA THR A 41 2.23 -3.48 -12.79
C THR A 41 3.66 -4.01 -12.84
N VAL A 42 4.09 -4.68 -11.77
CA VAL A 42 5.29 -5.53 -11.77
C VAL A 42 4.93 -6.85 -12.45
N THR A 43 5.65 -7.23 -13.49
CA THR A 43 5.26 -8.33 -14.38
C THR A 43 5.34 -9.69 -13.69
N THR A 44 4.60 -10.68 -14.22
CA THR A 44 4.70 -12.07 -13.77
C THR A 44 6.09 -12.66 -14.03
N GLU A 45 6.82 -12.14 -15.02
CA GLU A 45 8.22 -12.50 -15.29
C GLU A 45 9.16 -12.04 -14.16
N ALA A 46 8.95 -10.84 -13.62
CA ALA A 46 9.72 -10.36 -12.47
C ALA A 46 9.51 -11.27 -11.25
N CYS A 47 8.27 -11.72 -11.02
CA CYS A 47 7.94 -12.67 -9.96
C CYS A 47 8.60 -14.04 -10.18
N ARG A 48 8.54 -14.59 -11.42
CA ARG A 48 9.23 -15.84 -11.76
C ARG A 48 10.73 -15.73 -11.52
N SER A 49 11.36 -14.65 -12.01
CA SER A 49 12.79 -14.40 -11.78
C SER A 49 13.12 -14.31 -10.29
N TYR A 50 12.29 -13.65 -9.48
CA TYR A 50 12.46 -13.57 -8.04
C TYR A 50 12.47 -14.96 -7.38
N LEU A 51 11.53 -15.82 -7.75
CA LEU A 51 11.43 -17.18 -7.22
C LEU A 51 12.59 -18.08 -7.66
N GLU A 52 12.97 -18.02 -8.94
CA GLU A 52 14.06 -18.81 -9.52
C GLU A 52 15.44 -18.46 -8.93
N HIS A 53 15.62 -17.21 -8.48
CA HIS A 53 16.88 -16.71 -7.92
C HIS A 53 16.88 -16.66 -6.38
N GLY A 54 16.10 -17.52 -5.73
CA GLY A 54 16.12 -17.67 -4.27
C GLY A 54 15.58 -16.45 -3.54
N SER A 55 14.46 -15.90 -4.02
CA SER A 55 13.81 -14.72 -3.43
C SER A 55 14.65 -13.45 -3.49
N LYS A 56 15.47 -13.32 -4.54
CA LYS A 56 16.24 -12.10 -4.85
C LYS A 56 15.62 -11.37 -6.04
N ALA A 57 15.33 -10.09 -5.87
CA ALA A 57 14.82 -9.24 -6.94
C ALA A 57 15.84 -9.12 -8.10
N PRO A 58 15.38 -9.07 -9.37
CA PRO A 58 16.24 -8.75 -10.52
C PRO A 58 16.94 -7.40 -10.32
N ASP A 59 18.19 -7.28 -10.76
CA ASP A 59 19.04 -6.11 -10.48
C ASP A 59 18.40 -4.78 -10.92
N THR A 60 17.70 -4.74 -12.06
CA THR A 60 17.08 -3.51 -12.60
C THR A 60 15.65 -3.27 -12.11
N LEU A 61 15.03 -4.21 -11.39
CA LEU A 61 13.61 -4.11 -11.01
C LEU A 61 13.35 -2.86 -10.17
N TRP A 62 14.19 -2.58 -9.18
CA TRP A 62 13.97 -1.44 -8.28
C TRP A 62 14.15 -0.10 -8.95
N ASP A 63 15.06 0.00 -9.92
CA ASP A 63 15.23 1.21 -10.73
C ASP A 63 13.98 1.47 -11.59
N GLU A 64 13.42 0.43 -12.19
CA GLU A 64 12.17 0.51 -12.95
C GLU A 64 10.98 0.88 -12.07
N VAL A 65 10.87 0.32 -10.86
CA VAL A 65 9.82 0.69 -9.89
C VAL A 65 9.92 2.16 -9.48
N ARG A 66 11.14 2.66 -9.18
CA ARG A 66 11.34 4.08 -8.83
C ARG A 66 11.00 5.02 -9.99
N CYS A 67 11.37 4.64 -11.21
CA CYS A 67 10.98 5.37 -12.42
C CYS A 67 9.45 5.41 -12.59
N ALA A 68 8.78 4.27 -12.41
CA ALA A 68 7.32 4.20 -12.51
C ALA A 68 6.61 4.99 -11.39
N LEU A 69 7.11 4.95 -10.15
CA LEU A 69 6.60 5.78 -9.05
C LEU A 69 6.75 7.27 -9.34
N THR A 70 7.88 7.69 -9.91
CA THR A 70 8.09 9.09 -10.32
C THR A 70 7.07 9.52 -11.36
N ALA A 71 6.83 8.68 -12.39
CA ALA A 71 5.82 8.96 -13.41
C ALA A 71 4.38 9.02 -12.85
N VAL A 72 4.05 8.18 -11.85
CA VAL A 72 2.76 8.28 -11.14
C VAL A 72 2.67 9.58 -10.35
N GLY A 73 3.77 9.98 -9.70
CA GLY A 73 3.86 11.25 -8.99
C GLY A 73 3.63 12.46 -9.90
N GLU A 74 4.31 12.52 -11.04
CA GLU A 74 4.12 13.56 -12.06
C GLU A 74 2.67 13.63 -12.56
N ALA A 75 2.04 12.48 -12.80
CA ALA A 75 0.65 12.42 -13.27
C ALA A 75 -0.39 12.84 -12.21
N THR A 76 -0.04 12.72 -10.93
CA THR A 76 -0.93 13.09 -9.81
C THR A 76 -0.59 14.44 -9.18
N GLY A 77 0.54 15.04 -9.56
CA GLY A 77 1.07 16.24 -8.92
C GLY A 77 1.54 16.00 -7.49
N ARG A 78 1.99 14.79 -7.16
CA ARG A 78 2.42 14.40 -5.80
C ARG A 78 3.75 13.68 -5.81
N GLN A 79 4.44 13.62 -4.68
CA GLN A 79 5.74 12.94 -4.58
C GLN A 79 5.71 11.83 -3.52
N PHE A 80 6.26 10.67 -3.86
CA PHE A 80 6.39 9.55 -2.93
C PHE A 80 7.41 9.92 -1.85
N GLY A 81 7.00 9.84 -0.57
CA GLY A 81 7.80 10.25 0.58
C GLY A 81 7.74 11.74 0.93
N ASP A 82 6.91 12.54 0.27
CA ASP A 82 6.68 13.92 0.71
C ASP A 82 5.88 13.97 2.03
N VAL A 83 6.25 14.88 2.94
CA VAL A 83 5.66 14.99 4.28
C VAL A 83 4.31 15.72 4.27
N ASN A 84 4.11 16.67 3.36
CA ASN A 84 2.94 17.54 3.33
C ASN A 84 1.90 17.11 2.28
N GLU A 85 2.37 16.65 1.12
CA GLU A 85 1.56 16.20 -0.01
C GLU A 85 2.04 14.83 -0.55
N PRO A 86 2.02 13.78 0.30
CA PRO A 86 2.51 12.46 -0.08
C PRO A 86 1.71 11.87 -1.26
N LEU A 87 2.45 11.26 -2.19
CA LEU A 87 1.89 10.23 -3.06
C LEU A 87 1.68 8.95 -2.24
N LEU A 88 0.42 8.54 -2.11
CA LEU A 88 0.05 7.27 -1.49
C LEU A 88 -0.31 6.26 -2.57
N VAL A 89 0.17 5.03 -2.42
CA VAL A 89 -0.10 3.93 -3.35
C VAL A 89 -0.81 2.78 -2.67
N SER A 90 -1.49 1.96 -3.47
CA SER A 90 -2.00 0.66 -3.05
C SER A 90 -1.21 -0.45 -3.73
N VAL A 91 -0.84 -1.47 -2.97
CA VAL A 91 -0.16 -2.66 -3.48
C VAL A 91 -1.15 -3.81 -3.47
N ARG A 92 -1.36 -4.41 -4.65
CA ARG A 92 -2.40 -5.43 -4.86
C ARG A 92 -1.83 -6.60 -5.64
N SER A 93 -1.98 -7.80 -5.12
CA SER A 93 -1.62 -9.04 -5.82
C SER A 93 -2.51 -9.25 -7.05
N GLY A 94 -1.92 -9.76 -8.14
CA GLY A 94 -2.62 -10.02 -9.40
C GLY A 94 -2.00 -11.16 -10.19
N ALA A 95 -2.59 -12.35 -10.10
CA ALA A 95 -2.20 -13.49 -10.93
C ALA A 95 -2.99 -13.53 -12.26
N LYS A 96 -2.53 -14.39 -13.19
CA LYS A 96 -3.22 -14.69 -14.46
C LYS A 96 -4.63 -15.26 -14.23
N PHE A 97 -4.75 -16.13 -13.22
CA PHE A 97 -6.00 -16.69 -12.74
C PHE A 97 -6.19 -16.28 -11.28
N SER A 98 -7.44 -16.04 -10.87
CA SER A 98 -7.73 -15.74 -9.47
C SER A 98 -7.40 -16.98 -8.63
N MET A 99 -6.51 -16.84 -7.65
CA MET A 99 -6.11 -17.91 -6.76
C MET A 99 -6.47 -17.52 -5.32
N PRO A 100 -7.14 -18.38 -4.55
CA PRO A 100 -7.20 -18.26 -3.09
C PRO A 100 -5.80 -18.26 -2.49
N GLY A 101 -5.58 -17.49 -1.42
CA GLY A 101 -4.28 -17.44 -0.71
C GLY A 101 -3.23 -16.50 -1.32
N MET A 102 -3.62 -15.60 -2.23
CA MET A 102 -2.74 -14.50 -2.62
C MET A 102 -2.69 -13.43 -1.52
N MET A 103 -1.56 -12.72 -1.44
CA MET A 103 -1.35 -11.59 -0.52
C MET A 103 -2.50 -10.59 -0.59
N ASP A 104 -2.98 -10.18 0.58
CA ASP A 104 -4.02 -9.16 0.72
C ASP A 104 -3.57 -7.78 0.23
N THR A 105 -4.53 -6.87 0.08
CA THR A 105 -4.24 -5.52 -0.41
C THR A 105 -3.71 -4.64 0.72
N ILE A 106 -2.61 -3.94 0.47
CA ILE A 106 -2.11 -2.88 1.35
C ILE A 106 -2.50 -1.53 0.75
N LEU A 107 -3.24 -0.71 1.50
CA LEU A 107 -3.58 0.67 1.13
C LEU A 107 -2.70 1.66 1.90
N ASN A 108 -2.71 2.91 1.46
CA ASN A 108 -2.06 4.05 2.12
C ASN A 108 -0.53 3.96 2.21
N LEU A 109 0.10 3.09 1.42
CA LEU A 109 1.56 2.93 1.45
C LEU A 109 2.22 4.23 0.98
N GLY A 110 3.15 4.73 1.79
CA GLY A 110 3.76 6.05 1.63
C GLY A 110 3.49 7.00 2.81
N LEU A 111 2.52 6.68 3.70
CA LEU A 111 2.41 7.36 4.98
C LEU A 111 3.56 6.95 5.91
N THR A 112 4.10 7.93 6.62
CA THR A 112 5.16 7.81 7.63
C THR A 112 4.71 8.60 8.86
N GLN A 113 5.36 8.38 10.01
CA GLN A 113 5.04 9.15 11.21
C GLN A 113 5.19 10.67 11.00
N GLU A 114 6.17 11.08 10.20
CA GLU A 114 6.40 12.48 9.82
C GLU A 114 5.28 13.01 8.92
N SER A 115 4.85 12.23 7.91
CA SER A 115 3.80 12.68 6.99
C SER A 115 2.40 12.72 7.62
N VAL A 116 2.17 12.06 8.75
CA VAL A 116 0.90 12.19 9.48
C VAL A 116 0.64 13.64 9.89
N GLU A 117 1.64 14.34 10.43
CA GLU A 117 1.47 15.73 10.87
C GLU A 117 1.34 16.68 9.67
N GLY A 118 2.22 16.56 8.68
CA GLY A 118 2.24 17.42 7.50
C GLY A 118 0.98 17.26 6.65
N PHE A 119 0.66 16.02 6.26
CA PHE A 119 -0.52 15.72 5.47
C PHE A 119 -1.82 15.93 6.27
N GLY A 120 -1.78 15.74 7.60
CA GLY A 120 -2.91 16.01 8.50
C GLY A 120 -3.40 17.45 8.45
N LYS A 121 -2.49 18.42 8.24
CA LYS A 121 -2.83 19.85 8.08
C LYS A 121 -3.61 20.14 6.79
N VAL A 122 -3.44 19.31 5.76
CA VAL A 122 -4.07 19.49 4.44
C VAL A 122 -5.33 18.64 4.29
N ALA A 123 -5.25 17.36 4.64
CA ALA A 123 -6.32 16.38 4.42
C ALA A 123 -7.26 16.19 5.62
N GLY A 124 -6.90 16.76 6.78
CA GLY A 124 -7.63 16.59 8.03
C GLY A 124 -7.01 15.51 8.91
N GLU A 125 -6.64 15.90 10.12
CA GLU A 125 -5.89 15.07 11.05
C GLU A 125 -6.58 13.74 11.38
N ARG A 126 -7.88 13.75 11.69
CA ARG A 126 -8.63 12.51 11.99
C ARG A 126 -8.55 11.49 10.87
N PHE A 127 -8.61 11.94 9.63
CA PHE A 127 -8.54 11.09 8.44
C PHE A 127 -7.16 10.48 8.28
N VAL A 128 -6.11 11.29 8.41
CA VAL A 128 -4.72 10.82 8.24
C VAL A 128 -4.33 9.84 9.35
N LEU A 129 -4.74 10.09 10.60
CA LEU A 129 -4.55 9.14 11.69
C LEU A 129 -5.28 7.80 11.43
N ASP A 130 -6.51 7.83 10.91
CA ASP A 130 -7.23 6.59 10.54
C ASP A 130 -6.52 5.83 9.40
N ALA A 131 -6.06 6.57 8.39
CA ALA A 131 -5.36 6.00 7.26
C ALA A 131 -4.03 5.37 7.70
N PHE A 132 -3.32 6.02 8.63
CA PHE A 132 -2.04 5.55 9.15
C PHE A 132 -2.19 4.34 10.05
N ARG A 133 -3.13 4.32 11.02
CA ARG A 133 -3.37 3.11 11.83
C ARG A 133 -3.77 1.91 10.99
N ARG A 134 -4.53 2.12 9.91
CA ARG A 134 -4.86 1.06 8.94
C ARG A 134 -3.62 0.59 8.18
N LEU A 135 -2.73 1.51 7.76
CA LEU A 135 -1.46 1.13 7.14
C LEU A 135 -0.62 0.29 8.10
N LEU A 136 -0.47 0.71 9.36
CA LEU A 136 0.29 -0.01 10.37
C LEU A 136 -0.23 -1.44 10.54
N HIS A 137 -1.54 -1.62 10.60
CA HIS A 137 -2.16 -2.95 10.68
C HIS A 137 -1.93 -3.75 9.39
N MET A 138 -2.34 -3.23 8.22
CA MET A 138 -2.21 -3.94 6.94
C MET A 138 -0.77 -4.30 6.61
N PHE A 139 0.18 -3.39 6.83
CA PHE A 139 1.59 -3.63 6.55
C PHE A 139 2.19 -4.66 7.51
N GLY A 140 1.89 -4.54 8.81
CA GLY A 140 2.35 -5.47 9.84
C GLY A 140 1.87 -6.88 9.56
N HIS A 141 0.57 -7.03 9.26
CA HIS A 141 -0.01 -8.33 8.95
C HIS A 141 0.47 -8.89 7.60
N VAL A 142 0.27 -8.13 6.52
CA VAL A 142 0.42 -8.63 5.15
C VAL A 142 1.87 -8.72 4.71
N ALA A 143 2.71 -7.74 5.10
CA ALA A 143 4.11 -7.69 4.67
C ALA A 143 5.07 -8.34 5.67
N LEU A 144 4.79 -8.22 6.97
CA LEU A 144 5.70 -8.70 8.03
C LEU A 144 5.19 -9.94 8.79
N GLY A 145 3.95 -10.38 8.55
CA GLY A 145 3.41 -11.60 9.17
C GLY A 145 3.07 -11.44 10.66
N ILE A 146 2.88 -10.22 11.15
CA ILE A 146 2.36 -9.98 12.51
C ILE A 146 0.90 -10.47 12.56
N PRO A 147 0.46 -11.17 13.62
CA PRO A 147 -0.94 -11.55 13.78
C PRO A 147 -1.87 -10.31 13.77
N ASP A 148 -3.13 -10.50 13.37
CA ASP A 148 -4.11 -9.39 13.33
C ASP A 148 -4.55 -8.98 14.74
N GLU A 149 -4.59 -9.94 15.66
CA GLU A 149 -5.20 -9.82 16.98
C GLU A 149 -4.68 -8.62 17.79
N PRO A 150 -3.36 -8.32 17.86
CA PRO A 150 -2.87 -7.16 18.59
C PRO A 150 -3.43 -5.83 18.08
N PHE A 151 -3.59 -5.67 16.75
CA PHE A 151 -4.13 -4.44 16.17
C PHE A 151 -5.63 -4.29 16.44
N GLU A 152 -6.38 -5.39 16.37
CA GLU A 152 -7.83 -5.41 16.65
C GLU A 152 -8.13 -5.20 18.15
N GLU A 153 -7.29 -5.73 19.03
CA GLU A 153 -7.38 -5.53 20.47
C GLU A 153 -7.19 -4.05 20.85
N ILE A 154 -6.24 -3.35 20.22
CA ILE A 154 -6.02 -1.90 20.42
C ILE A 154 -7.30 -1.12 20.09
N MET A 155 -7.90 -1.38 18.93
CA MET A 155 -9.14 -0.71 18.53
C MET A 155 -10.31 -1.05 19.46
N THR A 156 -10.41 -2.30 19.88
CA THR A 156 -11.44 -2.75 20.82
C THR A 156 -11.31 -2.09 22.18
N HIS A 157 -10.08 -2.00 22.71
CA HIS A 157 -9.78 -1.33 23.96
C HIS A 157 -10.06 0.18 23.88
N ALA A 158 -9.64 0.83 22.79
CA ALA A 158 -9.89 2.26 22.58
C ALA A 158 -11.40 2.58 22.59
N ARG A 159 -12.21 1.79 21.88
CA ARG A 159 -13.69 1.94 21.89
C ARG A 159 -14.28 1.74 23.29
N ALA A 160 -13.84 0.69 23.99
CA ALA A 160 -14.33 0.40 25.34
C ALA A 160 -13.98 1.52 26.34
N SER A 161 -12.74 2.00 26.32
CA SER A 161 -12.25 3.09 27.17
C SER A 161 -12.94 4.43 26.88
N ALA A 162 -13.33 4.67 25.63
CA ALA A 162 -14.11 5.84 25.22
C ALA A 162 -15.63 5.69 25.44
N ALA A 163 -16.12 4.51 25.84
CA ALA A 163 -17.54 4.16 25.95
C ALA A 163 -18.34 4.40 24.65
N VAL A 164 -17.74 4.13 23.49
CA VAL A 164 -18.34 4.27 22.16
C VAL A 164 -18.52 2.91 21.47
N GLN A 165 -19.40 2.83 20.47
CA GLN A 165 -19.66 1.58 19.74
C GLN A 165 -18.89 1.51 18.41
N HIS A 166 -18.57 2.65 17.81
CA HIS A 166 -18.01 2.73 16.48
C HIS A 166 -16.70 3.52 16.43
N ASP A 167 -15.77 3.12 15.56
CA ASP A 167 -14.45 3.76 15.39
C ASP A 167 -14.53 5.27 15.06
N HIS A 168 -15.59 5.70 14.37
CA HIS A 168 -15.76 7.09 13.96
C HIS A 168 -16.12 8.02 15.13
N GLU A 169 -16.56 7.46 16.26
CA GLU A 169 -16.89 8.20 17.48
C GLU A 169 -15.64 8.50 18.33
N LEU A 170 -14.49 7.86 18.04
CA LEU A 170 -13.23 8.14 18.70
C LEU A 170 -12.73 9.55 18.35
N SER A 171 -12.31 10.29 19.38
CA SER A 171 -11.72 11.61 19.24
C SER A 171 -10.35 11.55 18.53
N ILE A 172 -9.84 12.72 18.13
CA ILE A 172 -8.51 12.83 17.54
C ILE A 172 -7.44 12.35 18.52
N ASP A 173 -7.51 12.77 19.79
CA ASP A 173 -6.54 12.37 20.81
C ASP A 173 -6.56 10.85 21.04
N GLN A 174 -7.75 10.26 21.14
CA GLN A 174 -7.88 8.80 21.24
C GLN A 174 -7.31 8.07 20.02
N MET A 175 -7.45 8.65 18.82
CA MET A 175 -6.86 8.06 17.61
C MET A 175 -5.34 8.22 17.56
N ARG A 176 -4.77 9.28 18.15
CA ARG A 176 -3.32 9.40 18.32
C ARG A 176 -2.81 8.29 19.24
N ASP A 177 -3.48 8.04 20.37
CA ASP A 177 -3.15 6.94 21.28
C ASP A 177 -3.22 5.57 20.58
N VAL A 178 -4.21 5.37 19.70
CA VAL A 178 -4.33 4.15 18.87
C VAL A 178 -3.13 4.00 17.92
N VAL A 179 -2.72 5.07 17.24
CA VAL A 179 -1.55 5.04 16.34
C VAL A 179 -0.28 4.70 17.12
N GLU A 180 -0.08 5.31 18.28
CA GLU A 180 1.09 5.03 19.14
C GLU A 180 1.13 3.57 19.59
N GLN A 181 -0.01 3.03 20.03
CA GLN A 181 -0.13 1.62 20.40
C GLN A 181 0.10 0.70 19.20
N ALA A 182 -0.43 1.04 18.02
CA ALA A 182 -0.25 0.25 16.80
C ALA A 182 1.23 0.24 16.35
N LEU A 183 1.95 1.36 16.49
CA LEU A 183 3.40 1.41 16.26
C LEU A 183 4.14 0.50 17.24
N ALA A 184 3.73 0.46 18.52
CA ALA A 184 4.36 -0.37 19.55
C ALA A 184 4.18 -1.89 19.32
N VAL A 185 3.25 -2.31 18.46
CA VAL A 185 3.09 -3.72 18.08
C VAL A 185 4.34 -4.25 17.35
N TYR A 186 4.99 -3.42 16.53
CA TYR A 186 6.17 -3.81 15.75
C TYR A 186 7.35 -4.24 16.64
N PRO A 187 7.85 -3.42 17.58
CA PRO A 187 8.95 -3.80 18.45
C PRO A 187 8.57 -4.94 19.41
N ALA A 188 7.30 -5.08 19.79
CA ALA A 188 6.83 -6.24 20.56
C ALA A 188 7.00 -7.58 19.80
N HIS A 189 7.10 -7.53 18.46
CA HIS A 189 7.39 -8.67 17.59
C HIS A 189 8.83 -8.70 17.07
N GLY A 190 9.73 -7.87 17.62
CA GLY A 190 11.13 -7.80 17.20
C GLY A 190 11.35 -7.15 15.83
N LEU A 191 10.40 -6.31 15.40
CA LEU A 191 10.41 -5.60 14.12
C LEU A 191 10.38 -4.08 14.34
N GLU A 192 10.70 -3.32 13.31
CA GLU A 192 10.48 -1.87 13.26
C GLU A 192 9.54 -1.56 12.11
N PHE A 193 8.66 -0.57 12.29
CA PHE A 193 7.90 -0.04 11.17
C PHE A 193 8.85 0.79 10.29
N PRO A 194 9.00 0.46 9.00
CA PRO A 194 10.00 1.07 8.12
C PRO A 194 9.64 2.50 7.68
#